data_AF-A0A930V2J2-F1
#
_entry.id   AF-A0A930V2J2-F1
#
_cell.length_a   1.000
_cell.length_b   1.000
_cell.length_c   1.000
_cell.angle_alpha   90.00
_cell.angle_beta   90.00
_cell.angle_gamma   90.00
#
_symmetry.space_group_name_H-M   'P 1'
#
loop_
_entity.id
_entity.type
_entity.pdbx_description
1 polymer ?
#
loop_
_entity_poly.entity_id
_entity_poly.type
_entity_poly.pdbx_seq_one_letter_code
_entity_poly.pdbx_strand_id
1 'polypeptide(L)'
;MSRRLAQTLVAAGVLVLVVVLGVATVAVVRHLRAPDTDFGRAVQMAPPEAQRYTFTDWAGVRDALDLRDSSDSLGALLRRGFSQDLTSASGLLDSAKLLDSTFGWSPATAQWELLAQAEEGSVEIVRLDPGTDFDDLADRLRALGYTAPSDAEGGETSGGVWVGGDDVLGQVTTRADETGNPMLQNFALDADAGLVFTSNTSSYLQHAVRTASSQDGPSDQGLRDAVSALGTEPLSAIGYTGDQVCSELAMGQADADAQQTGARLVTEAGGVSPLAGFVIADLGGRALRVEMSFESDQQARDDVDPRAKLAAGPAPGQGGSFAERFSVDEASATGTVITLDLTAKPQAYALSDLSSGPVLFATC
;
A
#
# COMPACT_ATOMS: atom_id res chain seq x y z
N MET A 1 12.32 28.31 54.95
CA MET A 1 12.83 27.91 53.61
C MET A 1 12.71 26.41 53.32
N SER A 2 12.91 25.50 54.29
CA SER A 2 12.93 24.05 54.04
C SER A 2 11.62 23.42 53.54
N ARG A 3 10.45 23.90 54.01
CA ARG A 3 9.15 23.36 53.57
C ARG A 3 8.81 23.63 52.10
N ARG A 4 9.19 24.80 51.57
CA ARG A 4 8.95 25.14 50.16
C ARG A 4 9.80 24.29 49.22
N LEU A 5 11.08 24.09 49.54
CA LEU A 5 11.98 23.19 48.80
C LEU A 5 11.49 21.74 48.79
N ALA A 6 11.03 21.22 49.93
CA ALA A 6 10.47 19.87 50.00
C ALA A 6 9.18 19.73 49.15
N GLN A 7 8.31 20.73 49.17
CA GLN A 7 7.09 20.75 48.35
C GLN A 7 7.39 20.83 46.84
N THR A 8 8.39 21.62 46.43
CA THR A 8 8.80 21.73 45.03
C THR A 8 9.42 20.43 44.51
N LEU A 9 10.23 19.74 45.33
CA LEU A 9 10.84 18.45 44.96
C LEU A 9 9.80 17.34 44.84
N VAL A 10 8.81 17.28 45.74
CA VAL A 10 7.72 16.32 45.66
C VAL A 10 6.84 16.59 44.43
N ALA A 11 6.51 17.85 44.16
CA ALA A 11 5.74 18.22 42.98
C ALA A 11 6.47 17.88 41.67
N ALA A 12 7.78 18.15 41.60
CA ALA A 12 8.60 17.78 40.45
C ALA A 12 8.71 16.26 40.27
N GLY A 13 8.87 15.51 41.36
CA GLY A 13 8.89 14.04 41.31
C GLY A 13 7.57 13.43 40.84
N VAL A 14 6.43 13.98 41.30
CA VAL A 14 5.10 13.55 40.84
C VAL A 14 4.90 13.89 39.36
N LEU A 15 5.31 15.08 38.92
CA LEU A 15 5.21 15.48 37.52
C LEU A 15 6.01 14.54 36.59
N VAL A 16 7.26 14.24 36.96
CA VAL A 16 8.11 13.32 36.20
C VAL A 16 7.49 11.93 36.15
N LEU A 17 6.98 11.42 37.28
CA LEU A 17 6.33 10.11 37.33
C LEU A 17 5.08 10.05 36.43
N VAL A 18 4.25 11.10 36.45
CA VAL A 18 3.06 11.19 35.58
C VAL A 18 3.44 11.24 34.11
N VAL A 19 4.49 11.99 33.74
CA VAL A 19 4.99 12.05 32.36
C VAL A 19 5.53 10.70 31.93
N VAL A 20 6.36 10.04 32.75
CA VAL A 20 6.92 8.72 32.44
C VAL A 20 5.83 7.66 32.30
N LEU A 21 4.85 7.64 33.21
CA LEU A 21 3.70 6.73 33.11
C LEU A 21 2.83 7.03 31.89
N GLY A 22 2.63 8.31 31.56
CA GLY A 22 1.92 8.73 30.36
C GLY A 22 2.62 8.24 29.09
N VAL A 23 3.93 8.49 28.95
CA VAL A 23 4.74 8.03 27.82
C VAL A 23 4.77 6.51 27.73
N ALA A 24 4.97 5.81 28.84
CA ALA A 24 4.97 4.34 28.88
C ALA A 24 3.60 3.76 28.48
N THR A 25 2.50 4.37 28.92
CA THR A 25 1.15 3.95 28.54
C THR A 25 0.90 4.16 27.06
N VAL A 26 1.30 5.32 26.51
CA VAL A 26 1.21 5.61 25.07
C VAL A 26 2.05 4.61 24.27
N ALA A 27 3.29 4.33 24.70
CA ALA A 27 4.17 3.37 24.05
C ALA A 27 3.59 1.94 24.07
N VAL A 28 3.06 1.48 25.21
CA VAL A 28 2.43 0.16 25.34
C VAL A 28 1.16 0.07 24.48
N VAL A 29 0.29 1.09 24.50
CA VAL A 29 -0.92 1.11 23.66
C VAL A 29 -0.56 1.15 22.19
N ARG A 30 0.47 1.91 21.79
CA ARG A 30 0.95 1.96 20.40
C ARG A 30 1.55 0.62 19.97
N HIS A 31 2.30 -0.04 20.83
CA HIS A 31 2.86 -1.36 20.54
C HIS A 31 1.78 -2.44 20.43
N LEU A 32 0.77 -2.42 21.30
CA LEU A 32 -0.37 -3.34 21.23
C LEU A 32 -1.33 -3.05 20.06
N ARG A 33 -1.23 -1.88 19.44
CA ARG A 33 -1.98 -1.48 18.24
C ARG A 33 -1.13 -1.46 16.97
N ALA A 34 0.13 -1.87 17.06
CA ALA A 34 0.98 -1.93 15.89
C ALA A 34 0.38 -2.97 14.94
N PRO A 35 0.26 -2.67 13.64
CA PRO A 35 -0.20 -3.65 12.67
C PRO A 35 0.71 -4.88 12.70
N ASP A 36 0.11 -6.06 12.66
CA ASP A 36 0.83 -7.33 12.73
C ASP A 36 1.62 -7.65 11.45
N THR A 37 1.36 -6.90 10.36
CA THR A 37 1.94 -7.09 9.02
C THR A 37 2.77 -5.88 8.58
N ASP A 38 3.74 -6.09 7.69
CA ASP A 38 4.43 -5.02 6.95
C ASP A 38 3.43 -4.23 6.10
N PHE A 39 2.47 -4.86 5.43
CA PHE A 39 1.40 -4.16 4.71
C PHE A 39 0.65 -3.16 5.60
N GLY A 40 0.16 -3.60 6.77
CA GLY A 40 -0.57 -2.73 7.68
C GLY A 40 0.31 -1.60 8.23
N ARG A 41 1.59 -1.88 8.50
CA ARG A 41 2.56 -0.86 8.94
C ARG A 41 2.85 0.16 7.84
N ALA A 42 3.01 -0.29 6.59
CA ALA A 42 3.22 0.58 5.44
C ALA A 42 2.01 1.49 5.23
N VAL A 43 0.79 0.94 5.24
CA VAL A 43 -0.45 1.74 5.16
C VAL A 43 -0.51 2.79 6.27
N GLN A 44 -0.09 2.46 7.49
CA GLN A 44 -0.05 3.41 8.61
C GLN A 44 0.98 4.55 8.43
N MET A 45 1.99 4.38 7.57
CA MET A 45 2.96 5.43 7.23
C MET A 45 2.45 6.37 6.13
N ALA A 46 1.40 5.99 5.40
CA ALA A 46 0.88 6.78 4.30
C ALA A 46 0.21 8.08 4.78
N PRO A 47 0.17 9.12 3.92
CA PRO A 47 -0.59 10.34 4.20
C PRO A 47 -2.09 10.06 4.47
N PRO A 48 -2.72 10.77 5.41
CA PRO A 48 -4.11 10.51 5.84
C PRO A 48 -5.14 10.73 4.73
N GLU A 49 -4.83 11.57 3.74
CA GLU A 49 -5.64 11.87 2.58
C GLU A 49 -5.48 10.88 1.43
N ALA A 50 -4.57 9.90 1.52
CA ALA A 50 -4.42 8.91 0.47
C ALA A 50 -5.68 8.03 0.34
N GLN A 51 -6.07 7.78 -0.91
CA GLN A 51 -7.32 7.13 -1.28
C GLN A 51 -7.09 5.77 -1.96
N ARG A 52 -5.94 5.59 -2.61
CA ARG A 52 -5.52 4.35 -3.27
C ARG A 52 -4.16 3.91 -2.76
N TYR A 53 -4.02 2.61 -2.54
CA TYR A 53 -2.85 1.97 -1.96
C TYR A 53 -2.50 0.76 -2.79
N THR A 54 -1.23 0.59 -3.13
CA THR A 54 -0.73 -0.66 -3.71
C THR A 54 0.52 -1.08 -2.97
N PHE A 55 0.63 -2.37 -2.64
CA PHE A 55 1.71 -2.93 -1.83
C PHE A 55 2.28 -4.16 -2.50
N THR A 56 3.60 -4.33 -2.42
CA THR A 56 4.28 -5.57 -2.83
C THR A 56 5.33 -5.95 -1.78
N ASP A 57 5.23 -7.16 -1.23
CA ASP A 57 6.28 -7.76 -0.40
C ASP A 57 7.33 -8.41 -1.32
N TRP A 58 8.32 -7.62 -1.72
CA TRP A 58 9.37 -8.08 -2.62
C TRP A 58 10.18 -9.26 -2.05
N ALA A 59 10.40 -9.31 -0.74
CA ALA A 59 11.03 -10.45 -0.10
C ALA A 59 10.16 -11.70 -0.23
N GLY A 60 8.89 -11.62 0.14
CA GLY A 60 7.92 -12.71 -0.03
C GLY A 60 7.76 -13.16 -1.49
N VAL A 61 7.76 -12.23 -2.45
CA VAL A 61 7.67 -12.56 -3.88
C VAL A 61 8.93 -13.31 -4.35
N ARG A 62 10.13 -12.86 -3.96
CA ARG A 62 11.37 -13.60 -4.28
C ARG A 62 11.36 -15.00 -3.67
N ASP A 63 10.79 -15.13 -2.48
CA ASP A 63 10.66 -16.39 -1.76
C ASP A 63 9.69 -17.34 -2.45
N ALA A 64 8.50 -16.87 -2.81
CA ALA A 64 7.48 -17.62 -3.54
C ALA A 64 7.95 -18.06 -4.94
N LEU A 65 8.91 -17.34 -5.51
CA LEU A 65 9.52 -17.65 -6.81
C LEU A 65 10.84 -18.42 -6.70
N ASP A 66 11.31 -18.82 -5.51
CA ASP A 66 12.61 -19.48 -5.34
C ASP A 66 13.78 -18.70 -5.96
N LEU A 67 13.83 -17.38 -5.77
CA LEU A 67 14.82 -16.48 -6.38
C LEU A 67 15.90 -15.96 -5.41
N ARG A 68 15.87 -16.36 -4.13
CA ARG A 68 16.75 -15.86 -3.06
C ARG A 68 18.25 -15.94 -3.39
N ASP A 69 18.68 -16.96 -4.14
CA ASP A 69 20.10 -17.27 -4.40
C ASP A 69 20.56 -16.91 -5.83
N SER A 70 19.74 -16.21 -6.63
CA SER A 70 20.03 -16.00 -8.05
C SER A 70 20.73 -14.67 -8.33
N SER A 71 21.87 -14.71 -9.03
CA SER A 71 22.57 -13.50 -9.52
C SER A 71 21.90 -12.85 -10.75
N ASP A 72 20.92 -13.54 -11.37
CA ASP A 72 20.04 -13.05 -12.44
C ASP A 72 18.66 -12.58 -11.90
N SER A 73 18.64 -12.14 -10.64
CA SER A 73 17.41 -11.99 -9.83
C SER A 73 16.39 -11.07 -10.46
N LEU A 74 16.79 -9.90 -11.00
CA LEU A 74 15.81 -8.92 -11.44
C LEU A 74 15.04 -9.36 -12.70
N GLY A 75 15.72 -9.80 -13.75
CA GLY A 75 15.06 -10.24 -14.98
C GLY A 75 14.19 -11.49 -14.79
N ALA A 76 14.59 -12.38 -13.88
CA ALA A 76 13.78 -13.54 -13.49
C ALA A 76 12.56 -13.13 -12.65
N LEU A 77 12.75 -12.22 -11.68
CA LEU A 77 11.71 -11.67 -10.83
C LEU A 77 10.62 -10.99 -11.66
N LEU A 78 10.99 -10.06 -12.55
CA LEU A 78 10.03 -9.32 -13.38
C LEU A 78 9.18 -10.26 -14.25
N ARG A 79 9.80 -11.24 -14.91
CA ARG A 79 9.07 -12.17 -15.80
C ARG A 79 8.19 -13.15 -15.04
N ARG A 80 8.72 -13.76 -13.97
CA ARG A 80 8.00 -14.80 -13.21
C ARG A 80 6.94 -14.19 -12.30
N GLY A 81 7.24 -13.04 -11.69
CA GLY A 81 6.31 -12.24 -10.91
C GLY A 81 5.12 -11.81 -11.74
N PHE A 82 5.36 -11.25 -12.93
CA PHE A 82 4.29 -10.94 -13.89
C PHE A 82 3.45 -12.18 -14.24
N SER A 83 4.11 -13.31 -14.58
CA SER A 83 3.42 -14.55 -14.97
C SER A 83 2.54 -15.15 -13.87
N GLN A 84 2.76 -14.77 -12.61
CA GLN A 84 1.97 -15.19 -11.45
C GLN A 84 1.10 -14.07 -10.88
N ASP A 85 1.02 -12.91 -11.56
CA ASP A 85 0.27 -11.73 -11.11
C ASP A 85 0.72 -11.16 -9.75
N LEU A 86 1.96 -11.45 -9.33
CA LEU A 86 2.50 -11.05 -8.02
C LEU A 86 3.10 -9.64 -8.01
N THR A 87 3.26 -9.01 -9.18
CA THR A 87 3.95 -7.71 -9.31
C THR A 87 3.05 -6.65 -9.92
N SER A 88 1.76 -6.93 -10.10
CA SER A 88 0.80 -6.03 -10.74
C SER A 88 0.45 -4.81 -9.89
N ALA A 89 0.63 -4.91 -8.56
CA ALA A 89 0.47 -3.79 -7.64
C ALA A 89 1.71 -2.88 -7.53
N SER A 90 2.81 -3.20 -8.22
CA SER A 90 4.05 -2.45 -8.07
C SER A 90 4.01 -1.09 -8.77
N GLY A 91 4.36 -0.03 -8.05
CA GLY A 91 4.55 1.32 -8.61
C GLY A 91 5.91 1.49 -9.29
N LEU A 92 6.89 0.66 -8.94
CA LEU A 92 8.29 0.79 -9.37
C LEU A 92 8.71 -0.15 -10.49
N LEU A 93 7.84 -1.09 -10.90
CA LEU A 93 8.18 -2.14 -11.88
C LEU A 93 8.77 -1.59 -13.18
N ASP A 94 8.19 -0.51 -13.70
CA ASP A 94 8.64 0.12 -14.95
C ASP A 94 10.02 0.78 -14.83
N SER A 95 10.43 1.13 -13.61
CA SER A 95 11.74 1.72 -13.30
C SER A 95 12.74 0.72 -12.74
N ALA A 96 12.38 -0.56 -12.64
CA ALA A 96 13.16 -1.54 -11.89
C ALA A 96 14.62 -1.65 -12.35
N LYS A 97 14.88 -1.59 -13.67
CA LYS A 97 16.23 -1.59 -14.22
C LYS A 97 16.99 -0.29 -14.00
N LEU A 98 16.30 0.84 -14.07
CA LEU A 98 16.89 2.15 -13.77
C LEU A 98 17.31 2.20 -12.30
N LEU A 99 16.41 1.77 -11.41
CA LEU A 99 16.68 1.65 -9.98
C LEU A 99 17.94 0.79 -9.74
N ASP A 100 17.98 -0.40 -10.33
CA ASP A 100 19.09 -1.35 -10.15
C ASP A 100 20.44 -0.80 -10.62
N SER A 101 20.49 -0.35 -11.87
CA SER A 101 21.73 0.06 -12.53
C SER A 101 22.23 1.45 -12.10
N THR A 102 21.31 2.35 -11.74
CA THR A 102 21.60 3.77 -11.54
C THR A 102 21.51 4.17 -10.07
N PHE A 103 20.43 3.78 -9.38
CA PHE A 103 20.21 4.14 -7.99
C PHE A 103 20.79 3.12 -6.99
N GLY A 104 21.11 1.90 -7.44
CA GLY A 104 21.80 0.89 -6.64
C GLY A 104 20.88 0.05 -5.74
N TRP A 105 19.57 0.10 -5.98
CA TRP A 105 18.57 -0.75 -5.32
C TRP A 105 17.47 -1.09 -6.32
N SER A 106 16.69 -2.15 -6.10
CA SER A 106 15.62 -2.53 -7.03
C SER A 106 14.60 -3.43 -6.33
N PRO A 107 13.49 -3.82 -6.98
CA PRO A 107 12.63 -4.90 -6.50
C PRO A 107 13.36 -6.20 -6.14
N ALA A 108 14.57 -6.43 -6.67
CA ALA A 108 15.38 -7.58 -6.32
C ALA A 108 16.08 -7.46 -4.95
N THR A 109 16.21 -6.25 -4.40
CA THR A 109 16.91 -5.98 -3.13
C THR A 109 16.02 -5.33 -2.07
N ALA A 110 14.92 -4.68 -2.46
CA ALA A 110 13.95 -4.12 -1.52
C ALA A 110 13.24 -5.22 -0.71
N GLN A 111 12.82 -4.91 0.51
CA GLN A 111 12.01 -5.78 1.34
C GLN A 111 10.55 -5.70 0.91
N TRP A 112 10.01 -4.48 0.86
CA TRP A 112 8.65 -4.22 0.39
C TRP A 112 8.53 -2.80 -0.16
N GLU A 113 7.47 -2.56 -0.92
CA GLU A 113 7.07 -1.23 -1.37
C GLU A 113 5.58 -0.97 -1.14
N LEU A 114 5.23 0.30 -0.96
CA LEU A 114 3.87 0.81 -0.91
C LEU A 114 3.76 2.11 -1.70
N LEU A 115 2.90 2.13 -2.71
CA LEU A 115 2.44 3.37 -3.33
C LEU A 115 1.14 3.83 -2.67
N ALA A 116 1.11 5.07 -2.21
CA ALA A 116 -0.10 5.74 -1.71
C ALA A 116 -0.42 6.95 -2.61
N GLN A 117 -1.68 7.08 -3.02
CA GLN A 117 -2.11 8.11 -3.97
C GLN A 117 -3.28 8.92 -3.42
N ALA A 118 -3.19 10.24 -3.53
CA ALA A 118 -4.23 11.22 -3.23
C ALA A 118 -4.44 12.14 -4.46
N GLU A 119 -5.42 13.03 -4.39
CA GLU A 119 -5.64 14.04 -5.44
C GLU A 119 -4.45 15.01 -5.56
N GLU A 120 -3.83 15.33 -4.43
CA GLU A 120 -2.74 16.30 -4.34
C GLU A 120 -1.37 15.75 -4.73
N GLY A 121 -1.20 14.42 -4.78
CA GLY A 121 0.07 13.80 -5.09
C GLY A 121 0.12 12.30 -4.81
N SER A 122 1.28 11.71 -5.03
CA SER A 122 1.52 10.30 -4.70
C SER A 122 2.86 10.15 -4.00
N VAL A 123 2.99 9.14 -3.14
CA VAL A 123 4.24 8.80 -2.46
C VAL A 123 4.47 7.29 -2.54
N GLU A 124 5.66 6.90 -2.97
CA GLU A 124 6.15 5.53 -2.86
C GLU A 124 6.98 5.44 -1.57
N ILE A 125 6.70 4.44 -0.74
CA ILE A 125 7.43 4.15 0.49
C ILE A 125 8.07 2.78 0.29
N VAL A 126 9.39 2.72 0.30
CA VAL A 126 10.14 1.49 0.06
C VAL A 126 10.99 1.17 1.27
N ARG A 127 10.88 -0.05 1.78
CA ARG A 127 11.83 -0.57 2.76
C ARG A 127 12.95 -1.30 2.05
N LEU A 128 14.19 -0.84 2.27
CA LEU A 128 15.37 -1.47 1.69
C LEU A 128 15.93 -2.56 2.60
N ASP A 129 16.89 -3.33 2.09
CA ASP A 129 17.60 -4.33 2.87
C ASP A 129 18.31 -3.69 4.09
N PRO A 130 18.33 -4.32 5.28
CA PRO A 130 19.01 -3.78 6.45
C PRO A 130 20.51 -3.49 6.26
N GLY A 131 21.16 -4.09 5.27
CA GLY A 131 22.57 -3.84 4.93
C GLY A 131 22.80 -2.67 3.97
N THR A 132 21.75 -1.94 3.58
CA THR A 132 21.84 -0.82 2.63
C THR A 132 22.60 0.36 3.25
N ASP A 133 23.58 0.88 2.51
CA ASP A 133 24.30 2.09 2.88
C ASP A 133 23.58 3.34 2.33
N PHE A 134 22.98 4.12 3.22
CA PHE A 134 22.21 5.31 2.87
C PHE A 134 23.10 6.52 2.56
N ASP A 135 24.35 6.56 3.05
CA ASP A 135 25.29 7.61 2.70
C ASP A 135 25.76 7.40 1.25
N ASP A 136 26.00 6.15 0.84
CA ASP A 136 26.27 5.80 -0.55
C ASP A 136 25.07 6.15 -1.48
N LEU A 137 23.83 5.97 -1.01
CA LEU A 137 22.62 6.39 -1.75
C LEU A 137 22.55 7.91 -1.90
N ALA A 138 22.82 8.68 -0.84
CA ALA A 138 22.89 10.14 -0.88
C ALA A 138 23.97 10.64 -1.87
N ASP A 139 25.15 10.02 -1.85
CA ASP A 139 26.24 10.34 -2.78
C ASP A 139 25.85 10.05 -4.23
N ARG A 140 25.13 8.96 -4.50
CA ARG A 140 24.57 8.66 -5.83
C ARG A 140 23.56 9.70 -6.27
N LEU A 141 22.59 10.07 -5.43
CA LEU A 141 21.61 11.11 -5.76
C LEU A 141 22.28 12.43 -6.14
N ARG A 142 23.29 12.84 -5.37
CA ARG A 142 24.09 14.04 -5.68
C ARG A 142 24.83 13.91 -7.01
N ALA A 143 25.45 12.76 -7.28
CA ALA A 143 26.16 12.50 -8.53
C ALA A 143 25.22 12.50 -9.75
N LEU A 144 23.97 12.10 -9.56
CA LEU A 144 22.91 12.12 -10.58
C LEU A 144 22.35 13.52 -10.84
N GLY A 145 22.63 14.49 -9.97
CA GLY A 145 22.22 15.89 -10.10
C GLY A 145 21.04 16.29 -9.24
N TYR A 146 20.60 15.44 -8.30
CA TYR A 146 19.60 15.83 -7.31
C TYR A 146 20.19 16.84 -6.32
N THR A 147 19.38 17.82 -5.94
CA THR A 147 19.75 18.84 -4.96
C THR A 147 19.55 18.30 -3.55
N ALA A 148 20.60 18.31 -2.74
CA ALA A 148 20.56 17.83 -1.37
C ALA A 148 19.71 18.74 -0.46
N PRO A 149 18.95 18.17 0.51
CA PRO A 149 18.29 18.94 1.54
C PRO A 149 19.29 19.56 2.52
N SER A 150 18.90 20.63 3.20
CA SER A 150 19.70 21.20 4.29
C SER A 150 19.50 20.45 5.61
N ASP A 151 20.43 20.58 6.57
CA ASP A 151 20.29 20.00 7.91
C ASP A 151 19.01 20.48 8.63
N ALA A 152 18.58 21.72 8.36
CA ALA A 152 17.36 22.29 8.93
C ALA A 152 16.08 21.64 8.37
N GLU A 153 16.18 20.94 7.24
CA GLU A 153 15.08 20.28 6.54
C GLU A 153 15.06 18.76 6.78
N GLY A 154 15.89 18.26 7.70
CA GLY A 154 15.99 16.82 8.02
C GLY A 154 17.27 16.16 7.52
N GLY A 155 18.21 16.91 6.94
CA GLY A 155 19.48 16.37 6.47
C GLY A 155 19.34 15.35 5.35
N GLU A 156 20.47 14.85 4.89
CA GLU A 156 20.56 14.03 3.68
C GLU A 156 19.98 12.62 3.83
N THR A 157 20.01 12.07 5.04
CA THR A 157 19.61 10.69 5.35
C THR A 157 18.64 10.58 6.54
N SER A 158 18.04 11.70 6.98
CA SER A 158 17.09 11.73 8.10
C SER A 158 15.75 12.40 7.73
N GLY A 159 15.30 12.16 6.50
CA GLY A 159 13.99 12.57 6.00
C GLY A 159 13.94 13.88 5.23
N GLY A 160 15.09 14.53 4.98
CA GLY A 160 15.15 15.69 4.09
C GLY A 160 14.87 15.32 2.62
N VAL A 161 14.20 16.22 1.90
CA VAL A 161 13.79 16.01 0.50
C VAL A 161 14.88 16.42 -0.48
N TRP A 162 15.39 15.45 -1.22
CA TRP A 162 16.22 15.60 -2.41
C TRP A 162 15.37 15.98 -3.62
N VAL A 163 15.69 17.10 -4.26
CA VAL A 163 14.90 17.65 -5.37
C VAL A 163 15.62 17.44 -6.70
N GLY A 164 14.99 16.69 -7.61
CA GLY A 164 15.45 16.53 -8.99
C GLY A 164 14.47 17.13 -10.00
N GLY A 165 13.19 16.77 -9.90
CA GLY A 165 12.15 17.14 -10.86
C GLY A 165 12.31 16.45 -12.22
N ASP A 166 11.45 16.83 -13.17
CA ASP A 166 11.42 16.28 -14.53
C ASP A 166 12.78 16.40 -15.26
N ASP A 167 13.50 17.50 -15.08
CA ASP A 167 14.74 17.78 -15.80
C ASP A 167 15.87 16.82 -15.40
N VAL A 168 16.06 16.59 -14.09
CA VAL A 168 17.09 15.67 -13.60
C VAL A 168 16.71 14.23 -13.96
N LEU A 169 15.47 13.83 -13.73
CA LEU A 169 15.02 12.47 -14.07
C LEU A 169 15.13 12.21 -15.57
N GLY A 170 14.75 13.17 -16.42
CA GLY A 170 14.86 13.06 -17.89
C GLY A 170 16.31 12.92 -18.38
N GLN A 171 17.27 13.60 -17.73
CA GLN A 171 18.70 13.42 -18.02
C GLN A 171 19.21 12.05 -17.56
N VAL A 172 18.76 11.60 -16.39
CA VAL A 172 19.13 10.29 -15.83
C VAL A 172 18.64 9.16 -16.72
N THR A 173 17.36 9.15 -17.11
CA THR A 173 16.77 8.13 -17.99
C THR A 173 17.41 8.12 -19.37
N THR A 174 17.65 9.29 -19.96
CA THR A 174 18.33 9.41 -21.27
C THR A 174 19.75 8.85 -21.21
N ARG A 175 20.49 9.09 -20.13
CA ARG A 175 21.86 8.60 -19.96
C ARG A 175 21.90 7.08 -19.75
N ALA A 176 20.93 6.56 -18.99
CA ALA A 176 20.84 5.14 -18.69
C ALA A 176 20.24 4.31 -19.84
N ASP A 177 19.53 4.94 -20.79
CA ASP A 177 18.70 4.28 -21.81
C ASP A 177 17.65 3.35 -21.16
N GLU A 178 17.06 3.83 -20.06
CA GLU A 178 16.07 3.10 -19.25
C GLU A 178 14.84 3.96 -18.97
N THR A 179 13.73 3.30 -18.61
CA THR A 179 12.48 3.99 -18.26
C THR A 179 12.51 4.47 -16.81
N GLY A 180 12.05 5.70 -16.57
CA GLY A 180 11.92 6.28 -15.24
C GLY A 180 10.48 6.75 -14.98
N ASN A 181 9.91 6.26 -13.89
CA ASN A 181 8.61 6.67 -13.39
C ASN A 181 8.73 8.09 -12.77
N PRO A 182 7.77 8.99 -13.02
CA PRO A 182 7.67 10.29 -12.34
C PRO A 182 7.82 10.26 -10.81
N MET A 183 7.52 9.14 -10.15
CA MET A 183 7.78 8.97 -8.71
C MET A 183 9.24 9.19 -8.33
N LEU A 184 10.19 8.94 -9.23
CA LEU A 184 11.63 9.13 -8.99
C LEU A 184 12.11 10.58 -9.17
N GLN A 185 11.21 11.56 -9.25
CA GLN A 185 11.59 12.97 -9.38
C GLN A 185 12.14 13.56 -8.08
N ASN A 186 11.71 13.05 -6.93
CA ASN A 186 12.12 13.53 -5.62
C ASN A 186 12.31 12.33 -4.69
N PHE A 187 13.29 12.42 -3.79
CA PHE A 187 13.61 11.36 -2.83
C PHE A 187 13.66 11.93 -1.42
N ALA A 188 13.32 11.13 -0.42
CA ALA A 188 13.72 11.35 0.95
C ALA A 188 14.26 10.04 1.51
N LEU A 189 15.37 10.13 2.22
CA LEU A 189 16.09 8.99 2.77
C LEU A 189 15.92 9.01 4.29
N ASP A 190 15.48 7.90 4.88
CA ASP A 190 15.41 7.70 6.32
C ASP A 190 16.22 6.46 6.69
N ALA A 191 17.50 6.68 6.98
CA ALA A 191 18.46 5.62 7.29
C ALA A 191 18.11 4.89 8.61
N ASP A 192 17.54 5.59 9.59
CA ASP A 192 17.18 5.01 10.88
C ASP A 192 16.02 4.01 10.74
N ALA A 193 15.05 4.34 9.88
CA ALA A 193 13.92 3.45 9.58
C ALA A 193 14.22 2.40 8.49
N GLY A 194 15.30 2.61 7.72
CA GLY A 194 15.65 1.81 6.53
C GLY A 194 14.69 2.04 5.37
N LEU A 195 14.19 3.28 5.21
CA LEU A 195 13.15 3.65 4.26
C LEU A 195 13.65 4.65 3.21
N VAL A 196 13.16 4.48 1.98
CA VAL A 196 13.24 5.48 0.92
C VAL A 196 11.82 5.91 0.58
N PHE A 197 11.58 7.21 0.56
CA PHE A 197 10.34 7.79 0.06
C PHE A 197 10.60 8.44 -1.29
N THR A 198 9.70 8.25 -2.26
CA THR A 198 9.79 8.93 -3.56
C THR A 198 8.46 9.57 -3.92
N SER A 199 8.49 10.65 -4.70
CA SER A 199 7.28 11.33 -5.16
C SER A 199 7.52 12.14 -6.44
N ASN A 200 6.44 12.28 -7.20
CA ASN A 200 6.35 13.21 -8.33
C ASN A 200 6.34 14.68 -7.89
N THR A 201 6.09 15.01 -6.63
CA THR A 201 6.14 16.40 -6.14
C THR A 201 6.89 16.53 -4.82
N SER A 202 7.79 17.51 -4.74
CA SER A 202 8.61 17.72 -3.53
C SER A 202 7.78 18.15 -2.31
N SER A 203 6.74 18.96 -2.53
CA SER A 203 5.86 19.43 -1.44
C SER A 203 5.02 18.30 -0.85
N TYR A 204 4.50 17.40 -1.68
CA TYR A 204 3.76 16.24 -1.19
C TYR A 204 4.69 15.26 -0.48
N LEU A 205 5.90 15.03 -1.01
CA LEU A 205 6.91 14.21 -0.33
C LEU A 205 7.27 14.73 1.06
N GLN A 206 7.50 16.04 1.19
CA GLN A 206 7.79 16.66 2.48
C GLN A 206 6.60 16.55 3.47
N HIS A 207 5.36 16.55 2.95
CA HIS A 207 4.20 16.25 3.77
C HIS A 207 4.19 14.79 4.22
N ALA A 208 4.36 13.84 3.28
CA ALA A 208 4.34 12.41 3.54
C ALA A 208 5.37 11.97 4.57
N VAL A 209 6.63 12.42 4.46
CA VAL A 209 7.70 12.07 5.43
C VAL A 209 7.37 12.55 6.84
N ARG A 210 6.81 13.76 6.98
CA ARG A 210 6.40 14.29 8.28
C ARG A 210 5.27 13.48 8.90
N THR A 211 4.31 13.04 8.09
CA THR A 211 3.17 12.27 8.57
C THR A 211 3.53 10.80 8.85
N ALA A 212 4.45 10.22 8.09
CA ALA A 212 4.97 8.88 8.37
C ALA A 212 5.58 8.78 9.78
N SER A 213 6.19 9.87 10.25
CA SER A 213 6.75 9.95 11.62
C SER A 213 5.69 10.00 12.72
N SER A 214 4.49 10.55 12.46
CA SER A 214 3.40 10.53 13.44
C SER A 214 2.72 9.17 13.51
N GLN A 215 2.71 8.41 12.40
CA GLN A 215 1.99 7.14 12.21
C GLN A 215 0.48 7.29 12.46
N ASP A 216 -0.08 8.43 12.04
CA ASP A 216 -1.52 8.67 12.12
C ASP A 216 -2.31 7.74 11.16
N GLY A 217 -1.67 7.34 10.06
CA GLY A 217 -2.25 6.47 9.03
C GLY A 217 -3.35 7.14 8.20
N PRO A 218 -4.07 6.35 7.38
CA PRO A 218 -5.20 6.83 6.59
C PRO A 218 -6.26 7.46 7.48
N SER A 219 -7.00 8.46 7.01
CA SER A 219 -8.13 9.04 7.75
C SER A 219 -9.42 8.22 7.63
N ASP A 220 -9.55 7.42 6.57
CA ASP A 220 -10.69 6.54 6.30
C ASP A 220 -10.72 5.32 7.24
N GLN A 221 -11.82 5.14 7.98
CA GLN A 221 -11.97 4.01 8.91
C GLN A 221 -12.25 2.69 8.19
N GLY A 222 -13.01 2.70 7.09
CA GLY A 222 -13.36 1.47 6.39
C GLY A 222 -12.14 0.81 5.77
N LEU A 223 -11.25 1.59 5.16
CA LEU A 223 -9.95 1.10 4.69
C LEU A 223 -9.13 0.52 5.85
N ARG A 224 -9.04 1.20 6.99
CA ARG A 224 -8.31 0.69 8.17
C ARG A 224 -8.89 -0.65 8.65
N ASP A 225 -10.21 -0.77 8.67
CA ASP A 225 -10.91 -1.99 9.06
C ASP A 225 -10.62 -3.13 8.07
N ALA A 226 -10.68 -2.86 6.77
CA ALA A 226 -10.37 -3.84 5.72
C ALA A 226 -8.90 -4.30 5.77
N VAL A 227 -7.94 -3.37 5.95
CA VAL A 227 -6.51 -3.70 6.11
C VAL A 227 -6.27 -4.54 7.37
N SER A 228 -6.92 -4.19 8.49
CA SER A 228 -6.80 -4.94 9.73
C SER A 228 -7.44 -6.33 9.65
N ALA A 229 -8.54 -6.49 8.90
CA ALA A 229 -9.26 -7.75 8.76
C ALA A 229 -8.46 -8.81 8.01
N LEU A 230 -7.59 -8.39 7.07
CA LEU A 230 -6.76 -9.30 6.28
C LEU A 230 -5.95 -10.27 7.16
N GLY A 231 -5.39 -9.75 8.26
CA GLY A 231 -4.76 -10.53 9.34
C GLY A 231 -3.53 -11.37 8.94
N THR A 232 -3.08 -11.28 7.70
CA THR A 232 -1.97 -12.06 7.12
C THR A 232 -1.18 -11.16 6.19
N GLU A 233 0.13 -11.38 6.09
CA GLU A 233 1.00 -10.65 5.15
C GLU A 233 0.66 -11.02 3.70
N PRO A 234 0.27 -10.05 2.85
CA PRO A 234 0.09 -10.30 1.44
C PRO A 234 1.41 -10.23 0.68
N LEU A 235 1.56 -11.03 -0.37
CA LEU A 235 2.64 -10.86 -1.34
C LEU A 235 2.44 -9.61 -2.19
N SER A 236 1.18 -9.30 -2.50
CA SER A 236 0.75 -8.15 -3.27
C SER A 236 -0.66 -7.76 -2.86
N ALA A 237 -0.93 -6.47 -2.66
CA ALA A 237 -2.25 -6.01 -2.24
C ALA A 237 -2.60 -4.65 -2.82
N ILE A 238 -3.90 -4.41 -3.00
CA ILE A 238 -4.46 -3.15 -3.48
C ILE A 238 -5.61 -2.75 -2.56
N GLY A 239 -5.56 -1.52 -2.07
CA GLY A 239 -6.52 -0.95 -1.14
C GLY A 239 -7.15 0.34 -1.65
N TYR A 240 -8.42 0.54 -1.32
CA TYR A 240 -9.21 1.72 -1.66
C TYR A 240 -10.03 2.21 -0.46
N THR A 241 -10.13 3.52 -0.30
CA THR A 241 -11.16 4.15 0.55
C THR A 241 -12.56 3.94 -0.04
N GLY A 242 -13.61 4.18 0.74
CA GLY A 242 -15.00 3.98 0.30
C GLY A 242 -15.34 4.77 -0.98
N ASP A 243 -15.03 6.07 -0.98
CA ASP A 243 -15.28 6.93 -2.14
C ASP A 243 -14.48 6.47 -3.38
N GLN A 244 -13.22 6.05 -3.16
CA GLN A 244 -12.34 5.63 -4.24
C GLN A 244 -12.79 4.30 -4.85
N VAL A 245 -13.19 3.31 -4.04
CA VAL A 245 -13.69 2.02 -4.57
C VAL A 245 -14.99 2.22 -5.34
N CYS A 246 -15.90 3.07 -4.84
CA CYS A 246 -17.16 3.40 -5.52
C CYS A 246 -16.97 4.26 -6.78
N SER A 247 -15.76 4.76 -7.06
CA SER A 247 -15.42 5.47 -8.28
C SER A 247 -14.67 4.58 -9.28
N GLU A 248 -13.60 3.92 -8.82
CA GLU A 248 -12.68 3.13 -9.65
C GLU A 248 -13.27 1.79 -10.07
N LEU A 249 -14.02 1.14 -9.17
CA LEU A 249 -14.54 -0.21 -9.39
C LEU A 249 -16.02 -0.25 -9.77
N ALA A 250 -16.68 0.91 -9.85
CA ALA A 250 -18.11 0.99 -10.09
C ALA A 250 -18.50 0.58 -11.51
N MET A 251 -19.71 0.01 -11.62
CA MET A 251 -20.33 -0.31 -12.91
C MET A 251 -20.54 0.92 -13.80
N GLY A 252 -20.52 2.14 -13.25
CA GLY A 252 -20.59 3.38 -14.02
C GLY A 252 -19.46 3.56 -15.05
N GLN A 253 -18.34 2.85 -14.87
CA GLN A 253 -17.23 2.81 -15.84
C GLN A 253 -17.50 1.88 -17.04
N ALA A 254 -18.49 0.99 -16.94
CA ALA A 254 -18.84 0.04 -18.00
C ALA A 254 -19.71 0.69 -19.09
N ASP A 255 -19.82 0.03 -20.25
CA ASP A 255 -20.80 0.44 -21.27
C ASP A 255 -22.26 0.24 -20.80
N ALA A 256 -23.21 0.82 -21.55
CA ALA A 256 -24.62 0.84 -21.15
C ALA A 256 -25.25 -0.56 -21.02
N ASP A 257 -24.84 -1.51 -21.87
CA ASP A 257 -25.37 -2.89 -21.86
C ASP A 257 -24.84 -3.66 -20.64
N ALA A 258 -23.55 -3.48 -20.32
CA ALA A 258 -22.92 -4.00 -19.12
C ALA A 258 -23.53 -3.40 -17.85
N GLN A 259 -23.81 -2.10 -17.82
CA GLN A 259 -24.49 -1.43 -16.71
C GLN A 259 -25.90 -2.01 -16.47
N GLN A 260 -26.70 -2.18 -17.54
CA GLN A 260 -28.03 -2.77 -17.42
C GLN A 260 -27.96 -4.22 -16.91
N THR A 261 -27.00 -5.00 -17.42
CA THR A 261 -26.76 -6.37 -16.98
C THR A 261 -26.35 -6.40 -15.50
N GLY A 262 -25.42 -5.53 -15.09
CA GLY A 262 -24.97 -5.40 -13.71
C GLY A 262 -26.12 -5.06 -12.76
N ALA A 263 -26.94 -4.05 -13.09
CA ALA A 263 -28.09 -3.65 -12.29
C ALA A 263 -29.10 -4.79 -12.08
N ARG A 264 -29.34 -5.59 -13.13
CA ARG A 264 -30.19 -6.78 -13.04
C ARG A 264 -29.55 -7.83 -12.13
N LEU A 265 -28.27 -8.13 -12.30
CA LEU A 265 -27.55 -9.12 -11.48
C LEU A 265 -27.52 -8.73 -10.00
N VAL A 266 -27.28 -7.45 -9.69
CA VAL A 266 -27.35 -6.90 -8.32
C VAL A 266 -28.74 -7.08 -7.73
N THR A 267 -29.79 -6.74 -8.49
CA THR A 267 -31.19 -6.93 -8.03
C THR A 267 -31.50 -8.40 -7.79
N GLU A 268 -31.07 -9.29 -8.69
CA GLU A 268 -31.24 -10.75 -8.55
C GLU A 268 -30.42 -11.34 -7.40
N ALA A 269 -29.34 -10.68 -6.98
CA ALA A 269 -28.51 -11.07 -5.85
C ALA A 269 -29.09 -10.65 -4.50
N GLY A 270 -30.03 -9.71 -4.47
CA GLY A 270 -30.64 -9.18 -3.23
C GLY A 270 -30.34 -7.71 -2.97
N GLY A 271 -29.63 -7.04 -3.88
CA GLY A 271 -29.08 -5.69 -3.66
C GLY A 271 -27.68 -5.74 -3.04
N VAL A 272 -27.04 -4.58 -3.00
CA VAL A 272 -25.76 -4.38 -2.32
C VAL A 272 -25.72 -2.99 -1.67
N SER A 273 -24.95 -2.86 -0.60
CA SER A 273 -24.70 -1.60 0.13
C SER A 273 -23.39 -0.95 -0.34
N PRO A 274 -23.25 0.38 -0.31
CA PRO A 274 -21.96 1.03 -0.60
C PRO A 274 -20.85 0.54 0.32
N LEU A 275 -19.63 0.46 -0.21
CA LEU A 275 -18.44 0.06 0.54
C LEU A 275 -17.87 1.26 1.30
N ALA A 276 -17.41 1.04 2.53
CA ALA A 276 -16.65 2.02 3.31
C ALA A 276 -15.13 1.93 3.03
N GLY A 277 -14.67 0.84 2.41
CA GLY A 277 -13.28 0.58 2.10
C GLY A 277 -13.10 -0.85 1.60
N PHE A 278 -12.06 -1.07 0.82
CA PHE A 278 -11.85 -2.31 0.08
C PHE A 278 -10.37 -2.66 0.05
N VAL A 279 -10.04 -3.95 0.24
CA VAL A 279 -8.70 -4.49 0.00
C VAL A 279 -8.83 -5.79 -0.79
N ILE A 280 -7.99 -5.97 -1.79
CA ILE A 280 -7.73 -7.26 -2.42
C ILE A 280 -6.25 -7.61 -2.25
N ALA A 281 -5.98 -8.86 -1.90
CA ALA A 281 -4.65 -9.36 -1.59
C ALA A 281 -4.38 -10.72 -2.24
N ASP A 282 -3.19 -10.89 -2.81
CA ASP A 282 -2.58 -12.18 -3.15
C ASP A 282 -1.72 -12.65 -1.98
N LEU A 283 -2.06 -13.81 -1.43
CA LEU A 283 -1.39 -14.43 -0.28
C LEU A 283 -0.35 -15.50 -0.72
N GLY A 284 -0.14 -15.65 -2.02
CA GLY A 284 0.69 -16.69 -2.62
C GLY A 284 -0.06 -18.00 -2.88
N GLY A 285 0.52 -18.85 -3.72
CA GLY A 285 -0.04 -20.18 -4.00
C GLY A 285 -1.41 -20.17 -4.70
N ARG A 286 -1.80 -19.02 -5.29
CA ARG A 286 -3.13 -18.71 -5.87
C ARG A 286 -4.22 -18.36 -4.86
N ALA A 287 -3.89 -18.23 -3.57
CA ALA A 287 -4.84 -17.76 -2.57
C ALA A 287 -5.01 -16.25 -2.71
N LEU A 288 -6.25 -15.82 -2.92
CA LEU A 288 -6.65 -14.42 -2.96
C LEU A 288 -7.64 -14.16 -1.84
N ARG A 289 -7.59 -12.97 -1.27
CA ARG A 289 -8.53 -12.52 -0.24
C ARG A 289 -9.04 -11.14 -0.56
N VAL A 290 -10.35 -10.95 -0.44
CA VAL A 290 -10.99 -9.64 -0.57
C VAL A 290 -11.63 -9.28 0.75
N GLU A 291 -11.27 -8.11 1.28
CA GLU A 291 -11.87 -7.50 2.46
C GLU A 291 -12.71 -6.31 2.03
N MET A 292 -14.01 -6.35 2.35
CA MET A 292 -14.97 -5.30 2.05
C MET A 292 -15.53 -4.77 3.37
N SER A 293 -15.20 -3.54 3.72
CA SER A 293 -15.73 -2.88 4.90
C SER A 293 -17.02 -2.11 4.59
N PHE A 294 -17.88 -2.00 5.59
CA PHE A 294 -19.17 -1.34 5.53
C PHE A 294 -19.34 -0.38 6.71
N GLU A 295 -20.34 0.51 6.63
CA GLU A 295 -20.64 1.46 7.72
C GLU A 295 -21.17 0.74 8.97
N SER A 296 -21.76 -0.45 8.81
CA SER A 296 -22.33 -1.21 9.92
C SER A 296 -22.25 -2.73 9.76
N ASP A 297 -22.25 -3.43 10.89
CA ASP A 297 -22.33 -4.89 10.93
C ASP A 297 -23.57 -5.45 10.22
N GLN A 298 -24.68 -4.69 10.23
CA GLN A 298 -25.91 -5.13 9.58
C GLN A 298 -25.75 -5.12 8.05
N GLN A 299 -25.13 -4.08 7.49
CA GLN A 299 -24.82 -4.04 6.05
C GLN A 299 -23.91 -5.21 5.66
N ALA A 300 -22.82 -5.45 6.39
CA ALA A 300 -21.93 -6.57 6.10
C ALA A 300 -22.65 -7.93 6.13
N ARG A 301 -23.57 -8.14 7.07
CA ARG A 301 -24.38 -9.37 7.17
C ARG A 301 -25.40 -9.51 6.04
N ASP A 302 -26.01 -8.41 5.62
CA ASP A 302 -27.00 -8.42 4.53
C ASP A 302 -26.32 -8.56 3.15
N ASP A 303 -25.09 -8.07 3.00
CA ASP A 303 -24.34 -8.08 1.75
C ASP A 303 -23.51 -9.36 1.51
N VAL A 304 -23.16 -10.16 2.53
CA VAL A 304 -22.26 -11.33 2.35
C VAL A 304 -22.74 -12.31 1.28
N ASP A 305 -24.01 -12.70 1.31
CA ASP A 305 -24.59 -13.63 0.35
C ASP A 305 -24.72 -13.00 -1.06
N PRO A 306 -25.27 -11.78 -1.22
CA PRO A 306 -25.26 -11.08 -2.51
C PRO A 306 -23.85 -10.93 -3.11
N ARG A 307 -22.87 -10.50 -2.32
CA ARG A 307 -21.49 -10.26 -2.77
C ARG A 307 -20.83 -11.56 -3.21
N ALA A 308 -20.98 -12.64 -2.44
CA ALA A 308 -20.49 -13.97 -2.82
C ALA A 308 -21.11 -14.48 -4.12
N LYS A 309 -22.43 -14.30 -4.30
CA LYS A 309 -23.14 -14.69 -5.52
C LYS A 309 -22.66 -13.90 -6.75
N LEU A 310 -22.42 -12.60 -6.61
CA LEU A 310 -21.89 -11.76 -7.67
C LEU A 310 -20.44 -12.14 -8.01
N ALA A 311 -19.61 -12.43 -7.00
CA ALA A 311 -18.22 -12.86 -7.18
C ALA A 311 -18.09 -14.24 -7.86
N ALA A 312 -19.11 -15.10 -7.74
CA ALA A 312 -19.17 -16.38 -8.44
C ALA A 312 -19.82 -16.28 -9.85
N GLY A 313 -20.26 -15.09 -10.26
CA GLY A 313 -21.12 -14.87 -11.41
C GLY A 313 -20.46 -14.28 -12.66
N PRO A 314 -21.27 -13.78 -13.60
CA PRO A 314 -20.80 -13.05 -14.78
C PRO A 314 -20.03 -11.78 -14.39
N ALA A 315 -19.07 -11.36 -15.23
CA ALA A 315 -18.26 -10.16 -15.03
C ALA A 315 -18.58 -9.10 -16.11
N PRO A 316 -19.77 -8.46 -16.07
CA PRO A 316 -20.13 -7.44 -17.05
C PRO A 316 -19.12 -6.29 -17.02
N GLY A 317 -18.72 -5.82 -18.20
CA GLY A 317 -17.70 -4.77 -18.34
C GLY A 317 -16.25 -5.27 -18.33
N GLN A 318 -16.00 -6.53 -17.96
CA GLN A 318 -14.66 -7.14 -18.02
C GLN A 318 -14.55 -8.31 -19.02
N GLY A 319 -15.69 -8.73 -19.59
CA GLY A 319 -15.77 -9.93 -20.43
C GLY A 319 -15.71 -11.22 -19.62
N GLY A 320 -16.40 -12.26 -20.11
CA GLY A 320 -16.43 -13.57 -19.46
C GLY A 320 -17.15 -13.58 -18.11
N SER A 321 -16.64 -14.40 -17.19
CA SER A 321 -17.16 -14.53 -15.82
C SER A 321 -16.05 -14.56 -14.78
N PHE A 322 -16.35 -14.17 -13.54
CA PHE A 322 -15.38 -14.28 -12.44
C PHE A 322 -14.99 -15.73 -12.15
N ALA A 323 -15.88 -16.69 -12.40
CA ALA A 323 -15.61 -18.12 -12.27
C ALA A 323 -14.51 -18.65 -13.20
N GLU A 324 -14.22 -17.94 -14.30
CA GLU A 324 -13.09 -18.23 -15.19
C GLU A 324 -11.75 -17.75 -14.61
N ARG A 325 -11.79 -16.78 -13.68
CA ARG A 325 -10.62 -16.17 -13.04
C ARG A 325 -10.30 -16.76 -11.68
N PHE A 326 -11.31 -17.08 -10.87
CA PHE A 326 -11.15 -17.65 -9.53
C PHE A 326 -12.36 -18.49 -9.11
N SER A 327 -12.24 -19.25 -8.02
CA SER A 327 -13.39 -19.77 -7.26
C SER A 327 -13.56 -18.97 -5.97
N VAL A 328 -14.81 -18.78 -5.54
CA VAL A 328 -15.14 -18.34 -4.18
C VAL A 328 -15.15 -19.60 -3.31
N ASP A 329 -14.21 -19.69 -2.38
CA ASP A 329 -14.08 -20.85 -1.49
C ASP A 329 -14.85 -20.62 -0.20
N GLU A 330 -14.80 -19.41 0.35
CA GLU A 330 -15.56 -19.00 1.53
C GLU A 330 -15.98 -17.52 1.43
N ALA A 331 -17.13 -17.19 2.04
CA ALA A 331 -17.59 -15.84 2.24
C ALA A 331 -18.12 -15.72 3.68
N SER A 332 -17.61 -14.75 4.43
CA SER A 332 -17.98 -14.55 5.83
C SER A 332 -18.09 -13.06 6.16
N ALA A 333 -18.88 -12.72 7.18
CA ALA A 333 -19.00 -11.36 7.70
C ALA A 333 -18.63 -11.33 9.19
N THR A 334 -17.64 -10.52 9.54
CA THR A 334 -17.18 -10.32 10.92
C THR A 334 -17.16 -8.82 11.24
N GLY A 335 -17.98 -8.41 12.21
CA GLY A 335 -18.19 -6.98 12.48
C GLY A 335 -18.69 -6.27 11.22
N THR A 336 -18.02 -5.19 10.84
CA THR A 336 -18.30 -4.36 9.66
C THR A 336 -17.65 -4.87 8.37
N VAL A 337 -16.91 -5.99 8.39
CA VAL A 337 -16.13 -6.46 7.23
C VAL A 337 -16.65 -7.79 6.71
N ILE A 338 -16.80 -7.88 5.38
CA ILE A 338 -16.96 -9.13 4.64
C ILE A 338 -15.59 -9.58 4.13
N THR A 339 -15.25 -10.84 4.39
CA THR A 339 -14.09 -11.51 3.82
C THR A 339 -14.55 -12.51 2.76
N LEU A 340 -14.01 -12.40 1.55
CA LEU A 340 -14.11 -13.43 0.51
C LEU A 340 -12.75 -14.12 0.36
N ASP A 341 -12.71 -15.41 0.64
CA ASP A 341 -11.56 -16.27 0.35
C ASP A 341 -11.72 -16.88 -1.04
N LEU A 342 -10.74 -16.65 -1.89
CA LEU A 342 -10.78 -17.00 -3.30
C LEU A 342 -9.55 -17.83 -3.69
N THR A 343 -9.72 -18.73 -4.66
CA THR A 343 -8.59 -19.42 -5.31
C THR A 343 -8.52 -19.02 -6.78
N ALA A 344 -7.44 -18.34 -7.17
CA ALA A 344 -7.18 -17.97 -8.55
C ALA A 344 -7.02 -19.21 -9.44
N LYS A 345 -7.59 -19.15 -10.65
CA LYS A 345 -7.37 -20.17 -11.68
C LYS A 345 -5.95 -20.04 -12.24
N PRO A 346 -5.32 -21.15 -12.68
CA PRO A 346 -4.03 -21.07 -13.33
C PRO A 346 -4.05 -20.08 -14.51
N GLN A 347 -3.02 -19.23 -14.60
CA GLN A 347 -2.86 -18.22 -15.66
C GLN A 347 -3.92 -17.11 -15.68
N ALA A 348 -4.79 -17.02 -14.66
CA ALA A 348 -5.61 -15.84 -14.45
C ALA A 348 -4.80 -14.74 -13.77
N TYR A 349 -4.97 -13.51 -14.24
CA TYR A 349 -4.40 -12.31 -13.61
C TYR A 349 -5.47 -11.69 -12.70
N ALA A 350 -5.91 -12.47 -11.72
CA ALA A 350 -7.10 -12.14 -10.94
C ALA A 350 -6.89 -10.93 -10.02
N LEU A 351 -5.69 -10.66 -9.51
CA LEU A 351 -5.42 -9.43 -8.77
C LEU A 351 -5.49 -8.23 -9.72
N SER A 352 -4.83 -8.31 -10.88
CA SER A 352 -4.88 -7.27 -11.92
C SER A 352 -6.32 -6.97 -12.36
N ASP A 353 -7.09 -8.01 -12.70
CA ASP A 353 -8.47 -7.91 -13.21
C ASP A 353 -9.45 -7.33 -12.19
N LEU A 354 -9.17 -7.49 -10.90
CA LEU A 354 -10.02 -7.02 -9.80
C LEU A 354 -9.58 -5.68 -9.21
N SER A 355 -8.46 -5.14 -9.70
CA SER A 355 -7.88 -3.91 -9.16
C SER A 355 -8.35 -2.64 -9.85
N SER A 356 -8.95 -2.73 -11.04
CA SER A 356 -9.39 -1.58 -11.82
C SER A 356 -10.56 -1.92 -12.75
N GLY A 357 -11.35 -0.91 -13.10
CA GLY A 357 -12.51 -1.08 -13.96
C GLY A 357 -13.71 -1.71 -13.24
N PRO A 358 -14.82 -1.96 -13.95
CA PRO A 358 -16.07 -2.36 -13.32
C PRO A 358 -15.97 -3.75 -12.67
N VAL A 359 -15.93 -3.81 -11.35
CA VAL A 359 -15.92 -5.07 -10.57
C VAL A 359 -17.28 -5.21 -9.90
N LEU A 360 -18.16 -6.02 -10.50
CA LEU A 360 -19.57 -6.08 -10.10
C LEU A 360 -19.78 -6.40 -8.61
N PHE A 361 -19.00 -7.32 -8.03
CA PHE A 361 -19.14 -7.65 -6.61
C PHE A 361 -18.51 -6.62 -5.68
N ALA A 362 -17.76 -5.64 -6.19
CA ALA A 362 -17.25 -4.49 -5.45
C ALA A 362 -18.02 -3.19 -5.77
N THR A 363 -19.11 -3.27 -6.56
CA THR A 363 -19.87 -2.08 -6.96
C THR A 363 -20.55 -1.40 -5.78
N CYS A 364 -20.78 -0.11 -5.99
CA CYS A 364 -21.76 0.74 -5.33
C CYS A 364 -22.77 1.17 -6.43
#